data_AF-A0A150PHW1-F1
#
_entry.id   AF-A0A150PHW1-F1
#
_cell.length_a   1.000
_cell.length_b   1.000
_cell.length_c   1.000
_cell.angle_alpha   90.00
_cell.angle_beta   90.00
_cell.angle_gamma   90.00
#
_symmetry.space_group_name_H-M   'P 1'
#
loop_
_entity.id
_entity.type
_entity.pdbx_description
1 polymer ?
#
loop_
_entity_poly.entity_id
_entity_poly.type
_entity_poly.pdbx_seq_one_letter_code
_entity_poly.pdbx_strand_id
1 'polypeptide(L)'
;MPKAKSASASKQPGARGAASEPSEASLPLVLTAAEQDLLGRALRLLVNVQAAPFVERARREGYTAEEHREGWRLLKLASGEQRSLEHLFVEASSGGVVEGAERMRLLQEVDTFENTWFPRARAIIRRVVPRERRDGFEAAFFKNLEQQPLGPAVIMSVGTFLRRVEGLARNSDGDAKKVHKTLTARGLTEARMQQVRDQ
;
A
#
# COMPACT_ATOMS: atom_id res chain seq x y z
N MET A 1 16.52 35.29 -72.60
CA MET A 1 15.03 35.17 -72.63
C MET A 1 14.72 34.00 -73.56
N PRO A 2 13.91 32.99 -73.18
CA PRO A 2 12.73 33.06 -72.31
C PRO A 2 12.70 32.08 -71.11
N LYS A 3 11.74 32.35 -70.21
CA LYS A 3 11.20 31.55 -69.08
C LYS A 3 10.33 30.37 -69.65
N ALA A 4 9.77 29.37 -68.96
CA ALA A 4 9.17 29.26 -67.63
C ALA A 4 8.66 27.79 -67.34
N LYS A 5 8.51 27.45 -66.05
CA LYS A 5 7.36 26.75 -65.36
C LYS A 5 7.01 25.27 -65.69
N SER A 6 7.07 24.34 -64.71
CA SER A 6 5.98 23.86 -63.78
C SER A 6 4.96 22.93 -64.49
N ALA A 7 4.41 21.82 -63.97
CA ALA A 7 4.34 21.14 -62.66
C ALA A 7 3.76 19.70 -62.83
N SER A 8 3.84 18.92 -61.74
CA SER A 8 2.95 17.82 -61.28
C SER A 8 2.57 16.64 -62.19
N ALA A 9 2.90 15.42 -61.74
CA ALA A 9 1.93 14.47 -61.16
C ALA A 9 2.59 13.09 -60.95
N SER A 10 2.88 12.71 -59.70
CA SER A 10 3.15 11.32 -59.35
C SER A 10 2.05 10.80 -58.44
N LYS A 11 1.32 9.83 -58.99
CA LYS A 11 0.13 9.17 -58.51
C LYS A 11 0.51 8.15 -57.42
N GLN A 12 -0.13 8.21 -56.25
CA GLN A 12 -0.14 7.10 -55.27
C GLN A 12 -0.76 5.84 -55.91
N PRO A 13 -0.43 4.62 -55.42
CA PRO A 13 -1.26 4.03 -54.36
C PRO A 13 -0.46 3.18 -53.35
N GLY A 14 -0.96 3.07 -52.11
CA GLY A 14 -0.46 2.06 -51.17
C GLY A 14 -0.69 2.36 -49.69
N ALA A 15 -1.87 2.84 -49.30
CA ALA A 15 -2.27 2.84 -47.89
C ALA A 15 -2.58 1.40 -47.46
N ARG A 16 -1.60 0.70 -46.90
CA ARG A 16 -1.84 -0.46 -46.05
C ARG A 16 -1.95 0.06 -44.62
N GLY A 17 -3.17 -0.01 -44.09
CA GLY A 17 -3.43 0.26 -42.68
C GLY A 17 -2.62 -0.71 -41.82
N ALA A 18 -1.69 -0.15 -41.04
CA ALA A 18 -1.39 -0.70 -39.74
C ALA A 18 -2.40 -0.05 -38.80
N ALA A 19 -3.47 -0.78 -38.48
CA ALA A 19 -4.29 -0.46 -37.34
C ALA A 19 -3.36 -0.50 -36.13
N SER A 20 -3.04 0.66 -35.59
CA SER A 20 -2.43 0.77 -34.28
C SER A 20 -3.35 0.06 -33.31
N GLU A 21 -2.91 -1.08 -32.80
CA GLU A 21 -3.58 -1.76 -31.70
C GLU A 21 -3.77 -0.73 -30.58
N PRO A 22 -4.94 -0.70 -29.92
CA PRO A 22 -5.13 0.17 -28.78
C PRO A 22 -4.10 -0.25 -27.73
N SER A 23 -3.16 0.66 -27.47
CA SER A 23 -2.29 0.63 -26.30
C SER A 23 -3.14 0.17 -25.13
N GLU A 24 -2.86 -1.03 -24.61
CA GLU A 24 -3.43 -1.50 -23.35
C GLU A 24 -3.17 -0.40 -22.34
N ALA A 25 -4.22 0.38 -22.08
CA ALA A 25 -4.19 1.40 -21.07
C ALA A 25 -3.75 0.68 -19.81
N SER A 26 -2.55 1.01 -19.33
CA SER A 26 -2.00 0.44 -18.11
C SER A 26 -3.02 0.72 -17.02
N LEU A 27 -3.82 -0.30 -16.70
CA LEU A 27 -4.77 -0.21 -15.62
C LEU A 27 -3.97 0.17 -14.38
N PRO A 28 -4.47 1.08 -13.52
CA PRO A 28 -3.79 1.39 -12.28
C PRO A 28 -3.53 0.07 -11.56
N LEU A 29 -2.25 -0.21 -11.27
CA LEU A 29 -1.82 -1.44 -10.63
C LEU A 29 -2.29 -1.41 -9.17
N VAL A 30 -3.56 -1.75 -8.94
CA VAL A 30 -4.13 -1.84 -7.60
C VAL A 30 -3.59 -3.10 -6.96
N LEU A 31 -2.69 -2.93 -5.98
CA LEU A 31 -2.18 -4.04 -5.19
C LEU A 31 -3.31 -4.65 -4.37
N THR A 32 -3.58 -5.93 -4.57
CA THR A 32 -4.49 -6.72 -3.73
C THR A 32 -4.00 -6.74 -2.28
N ALA A 33 -4.91 -6.99 -1.33
CA ALA A 33 -4.56 -7.12 0.09
C ALA A 33 -3.49 -8.20 0.35
N ALA A 34 -3.47 -9.27 -0.46
CA ALA A 34 -2.46 -10.32 -0.38
C ALA A 34 -1.07 -9.83 -0.83
N GLU A 35 -1.01 -9.02 -1.89
CA GLU A 35 0.23 -8.42 -2.40
C GLU A 35 0.77 -7.37 -1.43
N GLN A 36 -0.09 -6.53 -0.86
CA GLN A 36 0.31 -5.55 0.16
C GLN A 36 0.90 -6.25 1.41
N ASP A 37 0.28 -7.35 1.86
CA ASP A 37 0.79 -8.13 2.98
C ASP A 37 2.12 -8.83 2.64
N LEU A 38 2.26 -9.36 1.42
CA LEU A 38 3.51 -9.92 0.93
C LEU A 38 4.64 -8.89 0.93
N LEU A 39 4.41 -7.69 0.38
CA LEU A 39 5.39 -6.59 0.38
C LEU A 39 5.79 -6.19 1.80
N GLY A 40 4.81 -6.06 2.69
CA GLY A 40 5.06 -5.75 4.11
C GLY A 40 5.84 -6.85 4.84
N ARG A 41 5.67 -8.13 4.48
CA ARG A 41 6.47 -9.24 5.01
C ARG A 41 7.88 -9.27 4.40
N ALA A 42 8.01 -9.03 3.10
CA ALA A 42 9.28 -8.99 2.39
C ALA A 42 10.18 -7.87 2.93
N LEU A 43 9.66 -6.65 3.11
CA LEU A 43 10.41 -5.56 3.72
C LEU A 43 10.86 -5.90 5.15
N ARG A 44 9.95 -6.47 5.97
CA ARG A 44 10.29 -6.92 7.32
C ARG A 44 11.35 -8.01 7.32
N LEU A 45 11.33 -8.94 6.36
CA LEU A 45 12.38 -9.93 6.19
C LEU A 45 13.71 -9.26 5.87
N LEU A 46 13.77 -8.42 4.84
CA LEU A 46 14.98 -7.73 4.39
C LEU A 46 15.63 -6.90 5.50
N VAL A 47 14.84 -6.25 6.35
CA VAL A 47 15.35 -5.50 7.51
C VAL A 47 15.82 -6.43 8.63
N ASN A 48 14.98 -7.39 9.04
CA ASN A 48 15.24 -8.16 10.27
C ASN A 48 16.22 -9.31 10.09
N VAL A 49 16.33 -9.88 8.87
CA VAL A 49 17.20 -11.04 8.62
C VAL A 49 18.67 -10.75 8.90
N GLN A 50 19.08 -9.47 8.87
CA GLN A 50 20.46 -9.06 9.14
C GLN A 50 20.89 -9.22 10.61
N ALA A 51 19.94 -9.36 11.55
CA ALA A 51 20.30 -9.54 12.96
C ALA A 51 20.96 -10.92 13.20
N ALA A 52 21.97 -10.96 14.08
CA ALA A 52 22.83 -12.12 14.31
C ALA A 52 22.12 -13.48 14.47
N PRO A 53 21.06 -13.65 15.28
CA PRO A 53 20.40 -14.95 15.40
C PRO A 53 19.62 -15.36 14.13
N PHE A 54 19.18 -14.40 13.32
CA PHE A 54 18.37 -14.66 12.13
C PHE A 54 19.23 -14.91 10.89
N VAL A 55 20.33 -14.17 10.71
CA VAL A 55 21.23 -14.36 9.56
C VAL A 55 21.90 -15.73 9.59
N GLU A 56 22.32 -16.19 10.76
CA GLU A 56 22.97 -17.50 10.91
C GLU A 56 22.00 -18.65 10.66
N ARG A 57 20.75 -18.51 11.13
CA ARG A 57 19.70 -19.48 10.81
C ARG A 57 19.37 -19.47 9.32
N ALA A 58 19.20 -18.30 8.72
CA ALA A 58 18.87 -18.18 7.30
C ALA A 58 19.96 -18.79 6.42
N ARG A 59 21.24 -18.57 6.75
CA ARG A 59 22.38 -19.17 6.04
C ARG A 59 22.38 -20.69 6.06
N ARG A 60 21.99 -21.31 7.18
CA ARG A 60 21.86 -22.78 7.29
C ARG A 60 20.79 -23.34 6.35
N GLU A 61 19.77 -22.55 6.06
CA GLU A 61 18.68 -22.90 5.14
C GLU A 61 19.00 -22.47 3.69
N GLY A 62 20.23 -22.03 3.41
CA GLY A 62 20.68 -21.67 2.05
C GLY A 62 20.54 -20.19 1.68
N TYR A 63 20.08 -19.32 2.59
CA TYR A 63 19.98 -17.89 2.31
C TYR A 63 21.36 -17.24 2.12
N THR A 64 21.56 -16.62 0.96
CA THR A 64 22.84 -16.05 0.54
C THR A 64 22.88 -14.53 0.64
N ALA A 65 24.10 -13.99 0.69
CA ALA A 65 24.31 -12.54 0.59
C ALA A 65 23.91 -11.98 -0.79
N GLU A 66 23.89 -12.82 -1.83
CA GLU A 66 23.45 -12.43 -3.17
C GLU A 66 21.93 -12.27 -3.24
N GLU A 67 21.17 -13.23 -2.73
CA GLU A 67 19.71 -13.13 -2.63
C GLU A 67 19.29 -11.94 -1.77
N HIS A 68 20.05 -11.65 -0.70
CA HIS A 68 19.81 -10.48 0.11
C HIS A 68 19.98 -9.17 -0.67
N ARG A 69 21.07 -9.04 -1.43
CA ARG A 69 21.31 -7.87 -2.30
C ARG A 69 20.23 -7.76 -3.37
N GLU A 70 19.84 -8.88 -3.97
CA GLU A 70 18.82 -8.90 -5.00
C GLU A 70 17.45 -8.47 -4.46
N GLY A 71 17.06 -8.91 -3.26
CA GLY A 71 15.84 -8.45 -2.61
C GLY A 71 15.82 -6.93 -2.39
N TRP A 72 16.94 -6.34 -1.96
CA TRP A 72 17.07 -4.88 -1.86
C TRP A 72 17.04 -4.19 -3.22
N ARG A 73 17.67 -4.76 -4.25
CA ARG A 73 17.65 -4.21 -5.62
C ARG A 73 16.22 -4.16 -6.16
N LEU A 74 15.46 -5.25 -6.00
CA LEU A 74 14.06 -5.34 -6.41
C LEU A 74 13.19 -4.34 -5.67
N LEU A 75 13.38 -4.18 -4.36
CA LEU A 75 12.65 -3.18 -3.57
C LEU A 75 12.91 -1.76 -4.08
N LYS A 76 14.18 -1.39 -4.34
CA LYS A 76 14.57 -0.07 -4.87
C LYS A 76 14.03 0.19 -6.28
N LEU A 77 13.99 -0.84 -7.11
CA LEU A 77 13.40 -0.76 -8.44
C LEU A 77 11.90 -0.51 -8.34
N ALA A 78 11.21 -1.30 -7.50
CA ALA A 78 9.76 -1.21 -7.29
C ALA A 78 9.33 0.11 -6.62
N SER A 79 10.17 0.68 -5.74
CA SER A 79 9.90 1.98 -5.10
C SER A 79 10.04 3.17 -6.05
N GLY A 80 10.54 2.95 -7.26
CA GLY A 80 10.84 4.01 -8.21
C GLY A 80 12.11 4.80 -7.87
N GLU A 81 12.90 4.38 -6.87
CA GLU A 81 14.17 5.04 -6.49
C GLU A 81 15.16 5.10 -7.67
N GLN A 82 15.08 4.14 -8.60
CA GLN A 82 15.93 4.08 -9.79
C GLN A 82 15.35 4.81 -11.01
N ARG A 83 14.21 5.51 -10.90
CA ARG A 83 13.67 6.30 -12.02
C ARG A 83 14.58 7.50 -12.29
N SER A 84 14.87 7.78 -13.57
CA SER A 84 15.65 8.95 -13.95
C SER A 84 14.86 10.23 -13.68
N LEU A 85 15.59 11.33 -13.44
CA LEU A 85 14.98 12.64 -13.20
C LEU A 85 14.12 13.11 -14.40
N GLU A 86 14.53 12.78 -15.62
CA GLU A 86 13.78 13.04 -16.86
C GLU A 86 12.42 12.33 -16.87
N HIS A 87 12.37 11.09 -16.38
CA HIS A 87 11.12 10.34 -16.25
C HIS A 87 10.17 11.04 -15.27
N LEU A 88 10.70 11.49 -14.12
CA LEU A 88 9.90 12.21 -13.11
C LEU A 88 9.34 13.53 -13.65
N PHE A 89 10.09 14.24 -14.50
CA PHE A 89 9.58 15.46 -15.14
C PHE A 89 8.48 15.19 -16.16
N VAL A 90 8.59 14.11 -16.94
CA VAL A 90 7.52 13.69 -17.86
C VAL A 90 6.25 13.31 -17.09
N GLU A 91 6.38 12.56 -16.00
CA GLU A 91 5.27 12.15 -15.12
C GLU A 91 4.56 13.37 -14.50
N ALA A 92 5.33 14.34 -13.98
CA ALA A 92 4.79 15.59 -13.45
C ALA A 92 4.04 16.42 -14.51
N SER A 93 4.53 16.40 -15.75
CA SER A 93 3.96 17.18 -16.86
C SER A 93 2.72 16.53 -17.49
N SER A 94 2.57 15.20 -17.36
CA SER A 94 1.56 14.41 -18.08
C SER A 94 0.29 14.12 -17.26
N GLY A 95 0.18 14.68 -16.04
CA GLY A 95 -0.99 14.45 -15.17
C GLY A 95 -0.66 14.18 -13.70
N GLY A 96 0.63 14.09 -13.33
CA GLY A 96 1.07 13.78 -11.96
C GLY A 96 0.56 14.73 -10.87
N VAL A 97 0.12 15.95 -11.22
CA VAL A 97 -0.53 16.87 -10.27
C VAL A 97 -1.94 16.41 -9.90
N VAL A 98 -2.72 15.90 -10.85
CA VAL A 98 -4.10 15.40 -10.62
C VAL A 98 -4.05 14.06 -9.89
N GLU A 99 -3.15 13.17 -10.30
CA GLU A 99 -2.89 11.89 -9.62
C GLU A 99 -2.34 12.11 -8.19
N GLY A 100 -1.48 13.11 -8.01
CA GLY A 100 -0.99 13.53 -6.70
C GLY A 100 -2.08 14.08 -5.78
N ALA A 101 -3.01 14.86 -6.31
CA ALA A 101 -4.15 15.39 -5.56
C ALA A 101 -5.14 14.29 -5.15
N GLU A 102 -5.43 13.35 -6.05
CA GLU A 102 -6.26 12.17 -5.73
C GLU A 102 -5.58 11.28 -4.69
N ARG A 103 -4.30 10.96 -4.86
CA ARG A 103 -3.52 10.22 -3.87
C ARG A 103 -3.49 10.91 -2.51
N MET A 104 -3.34 12.23 -2.48
CA MET A 104 -3.39 13.00 -1.23
C MET A 104 -4.77 12.93 -0.58
N ARG A 105 -5.84 13.01 -1.36
CA ARG A 105 -7.21 12.84 -0.86
C ARG A 105 -7.41 11.45 -0.26
N LEU A 106 -6.97 10.39 -0.93
CA LEU A 106 -7.05 9.02 -0.42
C LEU A 106 -6.29 8.87 0.91
N LEU A 107 -5.06 9.40 0.98
CA LEU A 107 -4.28 9.42 2.22
C LEU A 107 -4.98 10.17 3.35
N GLN A 108 -5.65 11.29 3.06
CA GLN A 108 -6.43 12.04 4.04
C GLN A 108 -7.64 11.26 4.55
N GLU A 109 -8.30 10.46 3.69
CA GLU A 109 -9.40 9.59 4.10
C GLU A 109 -8.92 8.48 5.04
N VAL A 110 -7.76 7.87 4.75
CA VAL A 110 -7.13 6.85 5.62
C VAL A 110 -6.65 7.47 6.94
N ASP A 111 -6.05 8.66 6.90
CA ASP A 111 -5.64 9.41 8.09
C ASP A 111 -6.83 9.77 8.98
N THR A 112 -7.92 10.28 8.39
CA THR A 112 -9.16 10.58 9.12
C THR A 112 -9.72 9.32 9.78
N PHE A 113 -9.63 8.17 9.10
CA PHE A 113 -10.02 6.89 9.68
C PHE A 113 -9.15 6.55 10.90
N GLU A 114 -7.83 6.64 10.79
CA GLU A 114 -6.88 6.36 11.87
C GLU A 114 -7.19 7.23 13.10
N ASN A 115 -7.27 8.55 12.86
CA ASN A 115 -7.54 9.57 13.87
C ASN A 115 -8.90 9.40 14.55
N THR A 116 -9.87 8.79 13.86
CA THR A 116 -11.17 8.47 14.43
C THR A 116 -11.13 7.18 15.26
N TRP A 117 -10.55 6.11 14.71
CA TRP A 117 -10.77 4.76 15.23
C TRP A 117 -9.74 4.32 16.25
N PHE A 118 -8.49 4.81 16.20
CA PHE A 118 -7.48 4.43 17.18
C PHE A 118 -7.85 4.90 18.59
N PRO A 119 -8.19 6.19 18.81
CA PRO A 119 -8.64 6.64 20.14
C PRO A 119 -9.93 5.96 20.60
N ARG A 120 -10.88 5.74 19.68
CA ARG A 120 -12.14 5.04 19.99
C ARG A 120 -11.91 3.60 20.43
N ALA A 121 -11.04 2.87 19.74
CA ALA A 121 -10.71 1.50 20.11
C ALA A 121 -10.04 1.43 21.49
N ARG A 122 -9.11 2.34 21.80
CA ARG A 122 -8.56 2.46 23.17
C ARG A 122 -9.65 2.67 24.21
N ALA A 123 -10.55 3.63 23.97
CA ALA A 123 -11.65 3.92 24.89
C ALA A 123 -12.61 2.71 25.06
N ILE A 124 -12.91 2.00 23.97
CA ILE A 124 -13.74 0.79 24.00
C ILE A 124 -13.06 -0.32 24.79
N ILE A 125 -11.77 -0.59 24.55
CA ILE A 125 -11.00 -1.59 25.30
C ILE A 125 -11.06 -1.28 26.79
N ARG A 126 -10.78 -0.03 27.20
CA ARG A 126 -10.79 0.37 28.62
C ARG A 126 -12.17 0.28 29.28
N ARG A 127 -13.25 0.34 28.50
CA ARG A 127 -14.63 0.23 28.98
C ARG A 127 -15.12 -1.21 29.04
N VAL A 128 -14.73 -2.03 28.06
CA VAL A 128 -15.28 -3.39 27.87
C VAL A 128 -14.45 -4.44 28.58
N VAL A 129 -13.12 -4.30 28.59
CA VAL A 129 -12.21 -5.28 29.19
C VAL A 129 -12.12 -5.05 30.70
N PRO A 130 -12.16 -6.11 31.54
CA PRO A 130 -12.01 -6.01 32.99
C PRO A 130 -10.74 -5.25 33.41
N ARG A 131 -10.82 -4.51 34.54
CA ARG A 131 -9.75 -3.61 35.00
C ARG A 131 -8.42 -4.32 35.18
N GLU A 132 -8.44 -5.57 35.60
CA GLU A 132 -7.28 -6.39 35.95
C GLU A 132 -6.48 -6.80 34.71
N ARG A 133 -7.12 -6.83 33.52
CA ARG A 133 -6.50 -7.27 32.26
C ARG A 133 -6.42 -6.19 31.19
N ARG A 134 -7.17 -5.09 31.33
CA ARG A 134 -7.30 -4.08 30.27
C ARG A 134 -5.98 -3.47 29.83
N ASP A 135 -5.03 -3.26 30.74
CA ASP A 135 -3.74 -2.63 30.41
C ASP A 135 -2.89 -3.56 29.54
N GLY A 136 -2.84 -4.86 29.90
CA GLY A 136 -2.19 -5.88 29.08
C GLY A 136 -2.90 -6.11 27.74
N PHE A 137 -4.23 -6.07 27.73
CA PHE A 137 -5.03 -6.18 26.50
C PHE A 137 -4.77 -4.99 25.57
N GLU A 138 -4.83 -3.75 26.08
CA GLU A 138 -4.56 -2.53 25.32
C GLU A 138 -3.13 -2.54 24.77
N ALA A 139 -2.14 -2.89 25.61
CA ALA A 139 -0.74 -2.98 25.21
C ALA A 139 -0.53 -4.05 24.12
N ALA A 140 -1.18 -5.21 24.23
CA ALA A 140 -1.10 -6.26 23.20
C ALA A 140 -1.78 -5.81 21.89
N PHE A 141 -2.98 -5.23 21.98
CA PHE A 141 -3.72 -4.76 20.81
C PHE A 141 -3.03 -3.60 20.10
N PHE A 142 -2.34 -2.71 20.81
CA PHE A 142 -1.61 -1.56 20.25
C PHE A 142 -0.08 -1.76 20.17
N LYS A 143 0.43 -2.97 20.37
CA LYS A 143 1.87 -3.24 20.28
C LYS A 143 2.43 -2.77 18.94
N ASN A 144 3.42 -1.88 18.93
CA ASN A 144 4.01 -1.31 17.71
C ASN A 144 2.96 -0.69 16.76
N LEU A 145 1.88 -0.13 17.32
CA LEU A 145 0.80 0.51 16.58
C LEU A 145 0.48 1.86 17.22
N GLU A 146 0.89 2.91 16.53
CA GLU A 146 0.71 4.31 16.92
C GLU A 146 0.18 5.09 15.73
N GLN A 147 -0.51 6.19 16.01
CA GLN A 147 -0.99 7.09 14.97
C GLN A 147 0.21 7.65 14.19
N GLN A 148 0.05 7.76 12.88
CA GLN A 148 1.10 8.25 12.00
C GLN A 148 0.80 9.68 11.56
N PRO A 149 1.82 10.51 11.29
CA PRO A 149 1.62 11.73 10.55
C PRO A 149 1.01 11.43 9.18
N LEU A 150 0.25 12.39 8.62
CA LEU A 150 -0.29 12.28 7.27
C LEU A 150 0.83 11.94 6.27
N GLY A 151 0.72 10.78 5.65
CA GLY A 151 1.71 10.26 4.73
C GLY A 151 1.58 8.74 4.57
N PRO A 152 2.44 8.11 3.76
CA PRO A 152 2.28 6.69 3.38
C PRO A 152 2.29 5.71 4.57
N ALA A 153 2.92 6.08 5.69
CA ALA A 153 2.96 5.25 6.91
C ALA A 153 1.56 4.97 7.48
N VAL A 154 0.59 5.87 7.25
CA VAL A 154 -0.80 5.73 7.73
C VAL A 154 -1.51 4.51 7.16
N ILE A 155 -1.16 4.13 5.91
CA ILE A 155 -1.72 2.94 5.27
C ILE A 155 -1.29 1.68 6.04
N MET A 156 -0.03 1.64 6.48
CA MET A 156 0.52 0.49 7.19
C MET A 156 -0.03 0.34 8.61
N SER A 157 -0.20 1.46 9.32
CA SER A 157 -0.79 1.47 10.66
C SER A 157 -2.28 1.08 10.60
N VAL A 158 -3.06 1.66 9.69
CA VAL A 158 -4.47 1.31 9.48
C VAL A 158 -4.63 -0.15 9.06
N GLY A 159 -3.85 -0.63 8.09
CA GLY A 159 -3.87 -2.04 7.70
C GLY A 159 -3.55 -3.00 8.85
N THR A 160 -2.62 -2.61 9.74
CA THR A 160 -2.30 -3.38 10.95
C THR A 160 -3.45 -3.37 11.96
N PHE A 161 -4.07 -2.21 12.18
CA PHE A 161 -5.24 -2.09 13.03
C PHE A 161 -6.40 -2.97 12.54
N LEU A 162 -6.72 -2.91 11.25
CA LEU A 162 -7.80 -3.70 10.64
C LEU A 162 -7.58 -5.21 10.84
N ARG A 163 -6.36 -5.71 10.57
CA ARG A 163 -6.00 -7.13 10.84
C ARG A 163 -6.20 -7.51 12.30
N ARG A 164 -5.92 -6.60 13.24
CA ARG A 164 -6.12 -6.86 14.68
C ARG A 164 -7.59 -6.88 15.05
N VAL A 165 -8.41 -6.00 14.46
CA VAL A 165 -9.87 -6.01 14.63
C VAL A 165 -10.46 -7.33 14.14
N GLU A 166 -10.05 -7.83 12.97
CA GLU A 166 -10.43 -9.17 12.50
C GLU A 166 -9.95 -10.28 13.45
N GLY A 167 -8.72 -10.14 13.96
CA GLY A 167 -8.16 -11.04 14.95
C GLY A 167 -9.02 -11.13 16.21
N LEU A 168 -9.64 -10.03 16.65
CA LEU A 168 -10.57 -10.04 17.79
C LEU A 168 -11.80 -10.93 17.53
N ALA A 169 -12.34 -10.92 16.31
CA ALA A 169 -13.50 -11.73 15.94
C ALA A 169 -13.18 -13.23 15.97
N ARG A 170 -11.97 -13.60 15.54
CA ARG A 170 -11.48 -14.99 15.46
C ARG A 170 -10.92 -15.52 16.79
N ASN A 171 -10.69 -14.65 17.77
CA ASN A 171 -10.10 -15.01 19.05
C ASN A 171 -11.08 -15.84 19.92
N SER A 172 -10.55 -16.77 20.71
CA SER A 172 -11.34 -17.55 21.68
C SER A 172 -11.66 -16.78 22.96
N ASP A 173 -10.93 -15.71 23.28
CA ASP A 173 -11.15 -14.86 24.45
C ASP A 173 -12.50 -14.10 24.34
N GLY A 174 -13.35 -14.28 25.35
CA GLY A 174 -14.68 -13.66 25.41
C GLY A 174 -14.62 -12.12 25.43
N ASP A 175 -13.59 -11.53 26.02
CA ASP A 175 -13.44 -10.07 26.07
C ASP A 175 -13.02 -9.52 24.70
N ALA A 176 -12.19 -10.25 23.94
CA ALA A 176 -11.86 -9.90 22.56
C ALA A 176 -13.12 -9.84 21.67
N LYS A 177 -14.01 -10.84 21.80
CA LYS A 177 -15.29 -10.86 21.09
C LYS A 177 -16.21 -9.69 21.49
N LYS A 178 -16.26 -9.33 22.77
CA LYS A 178 -17.04 -8.17 23.24
C LYS A 178 -16.50 -6.85 22.69
N VAL A 179 -15.17 -6.68 22.65
CA VAL A 179 -14.53 -5.50 22.06
C VAL A 179 -14.88 -5.41 20.58
N HIS A 180 -14.72 -6.50 19.82
CA HIS A 180 -15.12 -6.57 18.42
C HIS A 180 -16.58 -6.18 18.21
N LYS A 181 -17.51 -6.83 18.95
CA LYS A 181 -18.95 -6.54 18.88
C LYS A 181 -19.25 -5.05 19.16
N THR A 182 -18.55 -4.47 20.12
CA THR A 182 -18.72 -3.05 20.47
C THR A 182 -18.19 -2.12 19.37
N LEU A 183 -17.04 -2.44 18.76
CA LEU A 183 -16.51 -1.71 17.61
C LEU A 183 -17.48 -1.75 16.43
N THR A 184 -18.00 -2.93 16.09
CA THR A 184 -18.99 -3.10 15.02
C THR A 184 -20.27 -2.31 15.30
N ALA A 185 -20.81 -2.40 16.52
CA ALA A 185 -21.99 -1.65 16.93
C ALA A 185 -21.79 -0.12 16.89
N ARG A 186 -20.53 0.35 16.93
CA ARG A 186 -20.18 1.77 16.82
C ARG A 186 -19.90 2.22 15.38
N GLY A 187 -20.04 1.32 14.40
CA GLY A 187 -19.91 1.63 12.98
C GLY A 187 -18.63 1.10 12.31
N LEU A 188 -17.75 0.39 13.03
CA LEU A 188 -16.61 -0.31 12.41
C LEU A 188 -17.07 -1.67 11.87
N THR A 189 -17.88 -1.62 10.82
CA THR A 189 -18.42 -2.81 10.13
C THR A 189 -17.42 -3.38 9.14
N GLU A 190 -17.63 -4.62 8.70
CA GLU A 190 -16.79 -5.24 7.65
C GLU A 190 -16.79 -4.39 6.38
N ALA A 191 -17.96 -3.87 5.96
CA ALA A 191 -18.05 -2.98 4.81
C ALA A 191 -17.21 -1.70 4.97
N ARG A 192 -17.19 -1.10 6.17
CA ARG A 192 -16.35 0.07 6.45
C ARG A 192 -14.86 -0.28 6.47
N MET A 193 -14.50 -1.45 6.99
CA MET A 193 -13.11 -1.92 6.96
C MET A 193 -12.65 -2.20 5.53
N GLN A 194 -13.49 -2.82 4.71
CA GLN A 194 -13.18 -3.08 3.31
C GLN A 194 -13.06 -1.79 2.49
N GLN A 195 -13.99 -0.85 2.66
CA GLN A 195 -13.94 0.46 2.00
C GLN A 195 -12.58 1.16 2.21
N VAL A 196 -12.01 1.07 3.41
CA VAL A 196 -10.75 1.74 3.75
C VAL A 196 -9.53 0.97 3.25
N ARG A 197 -9.64 -0.35 3.02
CA ARG A 197 -8.58 -1.16 2.39
C ARG A 197 -8.46 -0.91 0.90
N ASP A 198 -9.59 -0.55 0.28
CA ASP A 198 -9.68 -0.32 -1.16
C ASP A 198 -9.24 1.10 -1.57
N GLN A 199 -8.90 1.97 -0.59
CA GLN A 199 -8.24 3.26 -0.81
C GLN A 199 -6.74 3.09 -1.00
#